data_AF-A0A7W3T6B2-F1
#
_entry.id   AF-A0A7W3T6B2-F1
#
_cell.length_a   1.000
_cell.length_b   1.000
_cell.length_c   1.000
_cell.angle_alpha   90.00
_cell.angle_beta   90.00
_cell.angle_gamma   90.00
#
_symmetry.space_group_name_H-M   'P 1'
#
loop_
_entity.id
_entity.type
_entity.pdbx_description
1 polymer ?
#
loop_
_entity_poly.entity_id
_entity_poly.type
_entity_poly.pdbx_seq_one_letter_code
_entity_poly.pdbx_strand_id
1 'polypeptide(L)'
;GEGDDAGPVPRRWDTFPWITATPGTLCHAMTVRVCRASGFEPRIRHRVDDFDTVLGLVAIGAGVALLPATVRDGAPSDVVWERLPIRRRTLLAHRRGAAEHPAVRAVGEALRAVVPPGAADAR
;
A
#
# COMPACT_ATOMS: atom_id res chain seq x y z
N GLY A 1 -1.68 3.64 31.63
CA GLY A 1 -1.71 4.97 31.03
C GLY A 1 -0.96 4.87 29.74
N GLU A 2 -1.62 5.01 28.61
CA GLU A 2 -0.99 4.99 27.28
C GLU A 2 -2.04 5.61 26.36
N GLY A 3 -1.83 6.86 25.94
CA GLY A 3 -2.67 7.47 24.93
C GLY A 3 -2.44 6.74 23.63
N ASP A 4 -3.44 5.98 23.22
CA ASP A 4 -3.47 5.21 21.99
C ASP A 4 -2.92 6.05 20.82
N ASP A 5 -1.99 5.45 20.11
CA ASP A 5 -1.33 5.96 18.92
C ASP A 5 -2.39 6.01 17.80
N ALA A 6 -3.35 6.92 17.91
CA ALA A 6 -4.65 6.91 17.21
C ALA A 6 -4.57 7.05 15.68
N GLY A 7 -3.35 7.13 15.15
CA GLY A 7 -3.05 7.20 13.74
C GLY A 7 -3.03 5.84 13.06
N PRO A 8 -3.25 5.78 11.74
CA PRO A 8 -3.14 4.53 10.98
C PRO A 8 -1.69 4.00 10.89
N VAL A 9 -0.68 4.78 11.28
CA VAL A 9 0.74 4.39 11.36
C VAL A 9 1.24 4.72 12.77
N PRO A 10 1.90 3.78 13.46
CA PRO A 10 2.45 4.09 14.78
C PRO A 10 3.47 5.24 14.76
N ARG A 11 3.37 6.16 15.72
CA ARG A 11 4.23 7.34 15.85
C ARG A 11 5.71 7.02 15.96
N ARG A 12 6.10 5.85 16.48
CA ARG A 12 7.51 5.42 16.55
C ARG A 12 8.25 5.49 15.20
N TRP A 13 7.52 5.45 14.09
CA TRP A 13 8.08 5.52 12.74
C TRP A 13 8.42 6.96 12.27
N ASP A 14 8.11 8.00 13.05
CA ASP A 14 8.45 9.39 12.74
C ASP A 14 9.96 9.66 12.72
N THR A 15 10.72 8.91 13.50
CA THR A 15 12.19 9.03 13.61
C THR A 15 12.94 8.29 12.50
N PHE A 16 12.28 7.37 11.78
CA PHE A 16 12.90 6.53 10.76
C PHE A 16 12.99 7.21 9.38
N PRO A 17 13.99 6.88 8.55
CA PRO A 17 14.00 7.30 7.16
C PRO A 17 12.90 6.56 6.38
N TRP A 18 12.12 7.32 5.61
CA TRP A 18 11.03 6.78 4.78
C TRP A 18 11.48 6.58 3.33
N ILE A 19 11.09 5.43 2.78
CA ILE A 19 11.16 5.08 1.37
C ILE A 19 9.73 5.18 0.82
N THR A 20 9.53 5.98 -0.22
CA THR A 20 8.21 6.16 -0.83
C THR A 20 8.34 6.35 -2.34
N ALA A 21 7.23 6.38 -3.06
CA ALA A 21 7.22 6.67 -4.49
C ALA A 21 7.50 8.15 -4.77
N THR A 22 7.76 8.46 -6.04
CA THR A 22 7.96 9.83 -6.53
C THR A 22 6.70 10.69 -6.30
N PRO A 23 6.84 11.98 -5.93
CA PRO A 23 5.72 12.90 -5.81
C PRO A 23 4.80 12.91 -7.03
N GLY A 24 3.50 13.04 -6.80
CA GLY A 24 2.47 12.96 -7.84
C GLY A 24 1.88 11.56 -8.05
N THR A 25 2.49 10.51 -7.49
CA THR A 25 1.92 9.16 -7.49
C THR A 25 0.93 8.94 -6.35
N LEU A 26 0.00 8.00 -6.53
CA LEU A 26 -0.93 7.60 -5.47
C LEU A 26 -0.22 6.99 -4.27
N CYS A 27 0.85 6.21 -4.49
CA CYS A 27 1.65 5.61 -3.42
C CYS A 27 2.28 6.70 -2.54
N HIS A 28 2.89 7.72 -3.15
CA HIS A 28 3.45 8.85 -2.43
C HIS A 28 2.40 9.59 -1.61
N ALA A 29 1.28 9.97 -2.26
CA ALA A 29 0.20 10.71 -1.62
C ALA A 29 -0.40 9.93 -0.44
N MET A 30 -0.57 8.61 -0.58
CA MET A 30 -1.08 7.77 0.49
C MET A 30 -0.11 7.67 1.66
N THR A 31 1.19 7.46 1.42
CA THR A 31 2.21 7.43 2.49
C THR A 31 2.21 8.71 3.30
N VAL A 32 2.25 9.87 2.63
CA VAL A 32 2.20 11.18 3.29
C VAL A 32 0.89 11.35 4.07
N ARG A 33 -0.25 10.99 3.47
CA ARG A 33 -1.57 11.10 4.11
C ARG A 33 -1.66 10.29 5.40
N VAL A 34 -1.19 9.04 5.41
CA VAL A 34 -1.35 8.15 6.57
C VAL A 34 -0.40 8.53 7.71
N CYS A 35 0.81 9.00 7.39
CA CYS A 35 1.74 9.54 8.38
C CYS A 35 1.16 10.81 9.01
N ARG A 36 0.64 11.74 8.19
CA ARG A 36 -0.01 12.96 8.68
C ARG A 36 -1.23 12.68 9.54
N ALA A 37 -2.04 11.69 9.16
CA ALA A 37 -3.17 11.24 9.98
C ALA A 37 -2.73 10.69 11.34
N SER A 38 -1.47 10.29 11.47
CA SER A 38 -0.84 9.84 12.72
C SER A 38 -0.12 10.98 13.46
N GLY A 39 -0.13 12.18 12.89
CA GLY A 39 0.40 13.41 13.48
C GLY A 39 1.87 13.69 13.17
N PHE A 40 2.47 13.07 12.15
CA PHE A 40 3.83 13.37 11.71
C PHE A 40 3.98 13.45 10.18
N GLU A 41 5.01 14.14 9.71
CA GLU A 41 5.42 14.13 8.30
C GLU A 41 6.53 13.08 8.11
N PRO A 42 6.46 12.18 7.12
CA PRO A 42 7.49 11.18 6.91
C PRO A 42 8.82 11.83 6.47
N ARG A 43 9.92 11.42 7.10
CA ARG A 43 11.29 11.85 6.74
C ARG A 43 11.77 11.11 5.50
N ILE A 44 11.32 11.54 4.32
CA ILE A 44 11.60 10.85 3.05
C ILE A 44 13.08 10.95 2.66
N ARG A 45 13.79 9.82 2.69
CA ARG A 45 15.21 9.69 2.31
C ARG A 45 15.40 9.14 0.90
N HIS A 46 14.47 8.29 0.45
CA HIS A 46 14.53 7.59 -0.82
C HIS A 46 13.20 7.71 -1.57
N ARG A 47 13.30 7.89 -2.90
CA ARG A 47 12.17 7.88 -3.82
C ARG A 47 12.37 6.79 -4.85
N VAL A 48 11.48 5.80 -4.85
CA VAL A 48 11.59 4.59 -5.65
C VAL A 48 10.20 4.17 -6.10
N ASP A 49 10.02 4.00 -7.41
CA ASP A 49 8.73 3.67 -8.03
C ASP A 49 8.56 2.17 -8.36
N ASP A 50 9.54 1.35 -7.96
CA ASP A 50 9.56 -0.10 -8.12
C ASP A 50 9.55 -0.80 -6.75
N PHE A 51 8.63 -1.75 -6.54
CA PHE A 51 8.44 -2.38 -5.23
C PHE A 51 9.56 -3.33 -4.85
N ASP A 52 10.17 -4.03 -5.81
CA ASP A 52 11.27 -4.95 -5.52
C ASP A 52 12.50 -4.18 -5.03
N THR A 53 12.77 -3.03 -5.64
CA THR A 53 13.82 -2.10 -5.18
C THR A 53 13.51 -1.53 -3.80
N VAL A 54 12.25 -1.18 -3.51
CA VAL A 54 11.85 -0.74 -2.16
C VAL A 54 12.10 -1.85 -1.13
N LEU A 55 11.71 -3.09 -1.45
CA LEU A 55 11.91 -4.25 -0.56
C LEU A 55 13.39 -4.53 -0.32
N GLY A 56 14.23 -4.42 -1.36
CA GLY A 56 15.69 -4.55 -1.22
C GLY A 56 16.28 -3.49 -0.27
N LEU A 57 15.85 -2.24 -0.39
CA LEU A 57 16.27 -1.15 0.50
C LEU A 57 15.82 -1.37 1.96
N VAL A 58 14.59 -1.84 2.16
CA VAL A 58 14.09 -2.19 3.50
C VAL A 58 14.89 -3.35 4.09
N ALA A 59 15.17 -4.40 3.30
CA ALA A 59 15.91 -5.58 3.75
C ALA A 59 17.32 -5.24 4.24
N ILE A 60 17.99 -4.25 3.64
CA ILE A 60 19.32 -3.78 4.08
C ILE A 60 19.25 -2.70 5.18
N GLY A 61 18.06 -2.40 5.72
CA GLY A 61 17.88 -1.42 6.79
C GLY A 61 17.96 0.05 6.37
N ALA A 62 17.82 0.37 5.08
CA ALA A 62 17.88 1.76 4.59
C ALA A 62 16.65 2.61 4.99
N GLY A 63 15.57 1.98 5.46
CA GLY A 63 14.40 2.67 5.97
C GLY A 63 13.13 1.82 6.02
N VAL A 64 12.00 2.50 6.16
CA VAL A 64 10.65 1.89 6.21
C VAL A 64 9.80 2.34 5.03
N ALA A 65 8.81 1.53 4.65
CA ALA A 65 7.94 1.80 3.52
C ALA A 65 6.48 1.38 3.80
N LEU A 66 5.53 2.12 3.23
CA LEU A 66 4.13 1.71 3.13
C LEU A 66 3.93 0.93 1.82
N LEU A 67 3.59 -0.36 1.93
CA LEU A 67 3.41 -1.24 0.78
C LEU A 67 2.03 -1.91 0.78
N PRO A 68 1.43 -2.16 -0.40
CA PRO A 68 0.21 -2.95 -0.49
C PRO A 68 0.48 -4.40 -0.08
N ALA A 69 -0.51 -5.07 0.50
CA ALA A 69 -0.37 -6.45 0.97
C ALA A 69 0.03 -7.44 -0.13
N THR A 70 -0.31 -7.13 -1.39
CA THR A 70 -0.07 -7.98 -2.57
C THR A 70 1.40 -8.19 -2.89
N VAL A 71 2.31 -7.33 -2.41
CA VAL A 71 3.76 -7.50 -2.65
C VAL A 71 4.44 -8.36 -1.58
N ARG A 72 3.70 -8.81 -0.56
CA ARG A 72 4.27 -9.54 0.57
C ARG A 72 4.82 -10.91 0.18
N ASP A 73 4.13 -11.62 -0.71
CA ASP A 73 4.46 -13.01 -1.04
C ASP A 73 5.79 -13.14 -1.82
N GLY A 74 6.28 -12.04 -2.41
CA GLY A 74 7.59 -11.98 -3.08
C GLY A 74 8.70 -11.32 -2.26
N ALA A 75 8.44 -10.97 -0.99
CA ALA A 75 9.39 -10.21 -0.20
C ALA A 75 10.55 -11.06 0.34
N PRO A 76 11.78 -10.49 0.46
CA PRO A 76 12.87 -11.16 1.17
C PRO A 76 12.49 -11.53 2.61
N SER A 77 13.03 -12.65 3.12
CA SER A 77 12.72 -13.18 4.46
C SER A 77 13.02 -12.19 5.59
N ASP A 78 13.97 -11.30 5.37
CA ASP A 78 14.51 -10.41 6.39
C ASP A 78 13.66 -9.12 6.53
N VAL A 79 12.60 -8.98 5.71
CA VAL A 79 11.64 -7.89 5.80
C VAL A 79 10.55 -8.22 6.83
N VAL A 80 10.48 -7.42 7.88
CA VAL A 80 9.41 -7.51 8.89
C VAL A 80 8.19 -6.70 8.44
N TRP A 81 7.01 -7.32 8.49
CA TRP A 81 5.75 -6.71 8.07
C TRP A 81 4.88 -6.34 9.27
N GLU A 82 4.43 -5.08 9.30
CA GLU A 82 3.40 -4.61 10.24
C GLU A 82 2.09 -4.33 9.49
N ARG A 83 1.00 -4.97 9.93
CA ARG A 83 -0.32 -4.73 9.36
C ARG A 83 -0.89 -3.42 9.90
N LEU A 84 -1.19 -2.49 9.01
CA LEU A 84 -1.86 -1.25 9.36
C LEU A 84 -3.40 -1.37 9.22
N PRO A 85 -4.20 -0.64 10.02
CA PRO A 85 -5.66 -0.58 9.90
C PRO A 85 -6.13 0.24 8.69
N ILE A 86 -5.38 0.21 7.59
CA ILE A 86 -5.69 0.90 6.33
C ILE A 86 -6.22 -0.12 5.34
N ARG A 87 -7.19 0.28 4.51
CA ARG A 87 -7.71 -0.52 3.40
C ARG A 87 -7.65 0.29 2.11
N ARG A 88 -7.32 -0.40 1.02
CA ARG A 88 -7.37 0.14 -0.35
C ARG A 88 -8.46 -0.63 -1.09
N ARG A 89 -9.34 0.10 -1.78
CA ARG A 89 -10.33 -0.47 -2.69
C ARG A 89 -9.87 -0.27 -4.14
N THR A 90 -9.76 -1.36 -4.88
CA THR A 90 -9.54 -1.33 -6.33
C THR A 90 -10.85 -1.65 -7.03
N LEU A 91 -11.21 -0.83 -8.02
CA LEU A 91 -12.47 -0.92 -8.73
C LEU A 91 -12.19 -1.16 -10.21
N LEU A 92 -12.97 -2.06 -10.81
CA LEU A 92 -13.05 -2.17 -12.26
C LEU A 92 -14.10 -1.17 -12.75
N ALA A 93 -13.68 -0.20 -13.57
CA ALA A 93 -14.55 0.78 -14.17
C ALA A 93 -14.64 0.57 -15.67
N HIS A 94 -15.84 0.72 -16.23
CA HIS A 94 -16.10 0.66 -17.66
C HIS A 94 -17.14 1.71 -18.02
N ARG A 95 -17.18 2.10 -19.31
CA ARG A 95 -18.23 3.01 -19.79
C ARG A 95 -19.62 2.41 -19.58
N ARG A 96 -20.62 3.27 -19.40
CA ARG A 96 -22.02 2.86 -19.35
C ARG A 96 -22.39 2.12 -20.65
N GLY A 97 -23.06 0.98 -20.54
CA GLY A 97 -23.42 0.10 -21.66
C GLY A 97 -22.31 -0.86 -22.13
N ALA A 98 -21.04 -0.64 -21.75
CA ALA A 98 -19.95 -1.55 -22.13
C ALA A 98 -19.92 -2.85 -21.30
N ALA A 99 -20.67 -2.89 -20.20
CA ALA A 99 -20.69 -4.03 -19.27
C ALA A 99 -21.16 -5.33 -19.93
N GLU A 100 -22.04 -5.24 -20.92
CA GLU A 100 -22.60 -6.42 -21.60
C GLU A 100 -21.71 -6.93 -22.74
N HIS A 101 -20.70 -6.15 -23.15
CA HIS A 101 -19.79 -6.56 -24.21
C HIS A 101 -19.00 -7.81 -23.77
N PRO A 102 -18.99 -8.91 -24.55
CA PRO A 102 -18.38 -10.17 -24.14
C PRO A 102 -16.94 -10.05 -23.64
N ALA A 103 -16.11 -9.23 -24.32
CA ALA A 103 -14.72 -9.00 -23.91
C ALA A 103 -14.60 -8.30 -22.55
N VAL A 104 -15.47 -7.33 -22.23
CA VAL A 104 -15.44 -6.60 -20.94
C VAL A 104 -15.86 -7.54 -19.81
N ARG A 105 -16.89 -8.36 -20.06
CA ARG A 105 -17.31 -9.41 -19.13
C ARG A 105 -16.21 -10.40 -18.85
N ALA A 106 -15.59 -10.95 -19.90
CA ALA A 106 -14.52 -11.93 -19.79
C ALA A 106 -13.34 -11.41 -18.96
N VAL A 107 -12.87 -10.19 -19.21
CA VAL A 107 -11.79 -9.57 -18.41
C VAL A 107 -12.23 -9.35 -16.97
N GLY A 108 -13.47 -8.88 -16.74
CA GLY A 108 -13.98 -8.66 -15.39
C GLY A 108 -14.13 -9.97 -14.59
N GLU A 109 -14.54 -11.05 -15.23
CA GLU A 109 -14.59 -12.39 -14.64
C GLU A 109 -13.19 -12.91 -14.33
N ALA A 110 -12.26 -12.83 -15.28
CA ALA A 110 -10.87 -13.25 -15.09
C ALA A 110 -10.17 -12.50 -13.95
N LEU A 111 -10.33 -11.17 -13.87
CA LEU A 111 -9.76 -10.37 -12.78
C LEU A 111 -10.35 -10.73 -11.42
N ARG A 112 -11.66 -11.00 -11.33
CA ARG A 112 -12.29 -11.39 -10.06
C ARG A 112 -11.84 -12.80 -9.61
N ALA A 113 -11.59 -13.71 -10.55
CA ALA A 113 -11.15 -15.06 -10.26
C ALA A 113 -9.78 -15.14 -9.57
N VAL A 114 -8.93 -14.12 -9.75
CA VAL A 114 -7.58 -14.06 -9.15
C VAL A 114 -7.51 -13.20 -7.88
N VAL A 115 -8.62 -12.61 -7.45
CA VAL A 115 -8.66 -11.83 -6.19
C VAL A 115 -8.68 -12.81 -5.01
N PRO A 116 -7.74 -12.74 -4.06
CA PRO A 116 -7.74 -13.62 -2.90
C PRO A 116 -9.02 -13.46 -2.06
N PRO A 117 -9.57 -14.57 -1.51
CA PRO A 117 -10.71 -14.50 -0.60
C PRO A 117 -10.41 -13.59 0.61
N GLY A 118 -11.37 -12.74 0.98
CA GLY A 118 -11.22 -11.73 2.04
C GLY A 118 -10.80 -10.33 1.56
N ALA A 119 -10.40 -10.15 0.29
CA ALA A 119 -10.18 -8.82 -0.29
C ALA A 119 -11.50 -8.08 -0.65
N ALA A 120 -12.62 -8.82 -0.77
CA ALA A 120 -13.94 -8.29 -1.13
C ALA A 120 -14.89 -8.04 0.07
N ASP A 121 -14.58 -8.58 1.26
CA ASP A 121 -15.53 -8.67 2.38
C ASP A 121 -15.39 -7.59 3.46
N ALA A 122 -14.52 -6.59 3.28
CA ALA A 122 -14.47 -5.43 4.17
C ALA A 122 -15.47 -4.36 3.68
N ARG A 123 -16.74 -4.51 4.08
CA ARG A 123 -17.76 -3.45 3.97
C ARG A 123 -17.69 -2.50 5.16
#